data_AF-A0A842TGN4-F1
#
_entry.id   AF-A0A842TGN4-F1
#
_cell.length_a   1.000
_cell.length_b   1.000
_cell.length_c   1.000
_cell.angle_alpha   90.00
_cell.angle_beta   90.00
_cell.angle_gamma   90.00
#
_symmetry.space_group_name_H-M   'P 1'
#
loop_
_entity.id
_entity.type
_entity.pdbx_description
1 polymer ?
#
loop_
_entity_poly.entity_id
_entity_poly.type
_entity_poly.pdbx_seq_one_letter_code
_entity_poly.pdbx_strand_id
1 'polypeptide(L)' 'MKDGKEKRPLLSNPNPMKSINDLLEYRKPLYDRATDHRIDTTNLNHDKVAEKVIKIYSKEADRVQK' A
#
# COMPACT_ATOMS: atom_id res chain seq x y z
N MET A 1 21.72 5.67 -4.82
CA MET A 1 20.35 5.20 -4.54
C MET A 1 19.93 4.31 -5.69
N LYS A 2 19.19 3.21 -5.47
CA LYS A 2 18.70 2.38 -6.57
C LYS A 2 17.44 3.04 -7.13
N ASP A 3 17.50 3.54 -8.37
CA ASP A 3 16.43 4.32 -9.02
C ASP A 3 15.16 3.51 -9.36
N GLY A 4 14.96 2.32 -8.75
CA GLY A 4 13.84 1.42 -9.08
C GLY A 4 13.86 0.88 -10.52
N LYS A 5 14.93 1.12 -11.28
CA LYS A 5 15.18 0.61 -12.64
C LYS A 5 15.63 -0.86 -12.67
N GLU A 6 15.72 -1.50 -11.50
CA GLU A 6 15.86 -2.95 -11.46
C GLU A 6 14.67 -3.55 -12.22
N LYS A 7 14.96 -4.34 -13.25
CA LYS A 7 13.95 -4.96 -14.11
C LYS A 7 12.92 -5.60 -13.19
N ARG A 8 11.68 -5.12 -13.21
CA ARG A 8 10.57 -5.71 -12.46
C ARG A 8 10.24 -7.02 -13.16
N PRO A 9 10.74 -8.20 -12.71
CA PRO A 9 10.75 -9.39 -13.57
C PRO A 9 9.32 -9.83 -13.90
N LEU A 10 8.41 -9.68 -12.92
CA LEU A 10 6.98 -9.94 -13.06
C LEU A 10 6.25 -8.99 -14.01
N LEU A 11 6.80 -7.79 -14.27
CA LEU A 11 6.20 -6.79 -15.17
C LEU A 11 6.96 -6.66 -16.50
N SER A 12 8.03 -7.45 -16.69
CA SER A 12 8.83 -7.45 -17.92
C SER A 12 8.23 -8.40 -18.96
N ASN A 13 6.96 -8.19 -19.31
CA ASN A 13 6.20 -9.01 -20.25
C ASN A 13 5.33 -8.14 -21.21
N PRO A 14 4.72 -8.73 -22.26
CA PRO A 14 3.96 -7.95 -23.25
C PRO A 14 2.71 -7.24 -22.73
N ASN A 15 2.16 -7.62 -21.57
CA ASN A 15 0.99 -6.96 -20.98
C ASN A 15 1.16 -6.75 -19.45
N PRO A 16 1.95 -5.74 -19.04
CA PRO A 16 2.23 -5.48 -17.64
C PRO A 16 0.99 -5.12 -16.83
N MET A 17 0.02 -4.42 -17.44
CA MET A 17 -1.22 -4.03 -16.78
C MET A 17 -2.09 -5.23 -16.40
N LYS A 18 -2.20 -6.22 -17.29
CA LYS A 18 -2.85 -7.50 -16.95
C LYS A 18 -2.17 -8.15 -15.75
N SER A 19 -0.83 -8.18 -15.75
CA SER A 19 -0.06 -8.77 -14.64
C SER A 19 -0.29 -8.05 -13.31
N ILE A 20 -0.39 -6.72 -13.33
CA ILE A 20 -0.73 -5.91 -12.15
C ILE A 20 -2.13 -6.26 -11.63
N ASN A 21 -3.12 -6.32 -12.52
CA ASN A 21 -4.50 -6.62 -12.15
C ASN A 21 -4.63 -8.04 -11.57
N ASP A 22 -4.05 -9.05 -12.24
CA ASP A 22 -4.05 -10.44 -11.79
C ASP A 22 -3.40 -10.57 -10.40
N LEU A 23 -2.26 -9.91 -10.19
CA LEU A 23 -1.56 -9.89 -8.90
C LEU A 23 -2.37 -9.21 -7.81
N LEU A 24 -3.02 -8.08 -8.13
CA LEU A 24 -3.84 -7.36 -7.17
C LEU A 24 -5.07 -8.18 -6.77
N GLU A 25 -5.76 -8.79 -7.74
CA GLU A 25 -6.92 -9.65 -7.48
C GLU A 25 -6.55 -10.82 -6.56
N TYR A 26 -5.44 -11.51 -6.86
CA TYR A 26 -4.95 -12.61 -6.05
C TYR A 26 -4.53 -12.17 -4.63
N ARG A 27 -3.84 -11.03 -4.50
CA ARG A 27 -3.26 -10.60 -3.21
C ARG A 27 -4.19 -9.76 -2.35
N LYS A 28 -5.20 -9.12 -2.92
CA LYS A 28 -6.17 -8.30 -2.19
C LYS A 28 -6.75 -8.99 -0.94
N PRO A 29 -7.27 -10.24 -1.00
CA PRO A 29 -7.78 -10.92 0.20
C PRO A 29 -6.69 -11.25 1.24
N LEU A 30 -5.42 -11.31 0.84
CA LEU A 30 -4.31 -11.50 1.77
C LEU A 30 -3.99 -10.19 2.50
N TYR A 31 -3.93 -9.08 1.76
CA TYR A 31 -3.71 -7.75 2.34
C TYR A 31 -4.85 -7.34 3.27
N ASP A 32 -6.10 -7.54 2.85
CA ASP A 32 -7.29 -7.20 3.64
C ASP A 32 -7.35 -7.98 4.96
N ARG A 33 -6.89 -9.24 4.99
CA ARG A 33 -6.87 -10.05 6.23
C ARG A 33 -5.72 -9.73 7.16
N ALA A 34 -4.58 -9.30 6.62
CA ALA A 34 -3.36 -9.06 7.40
C ALA A 34 -3.27 -7.64 7.99
N THR A 35 -4.28 -6.80 7.76
CA THR A 35 -4.22 -5.36 8.02
C THR A 35 -5.39 -4.91 8.88
N ASP A 36 -5.10 -4.15 9.94
CA ASP A 36 -6.13 -3.51 10.76
C ASP A 36 -6.69 -2.22 10.12
N HIS A 37 -5.86 -1.52 9.32
CA HIS A 37 -6.18 -0.20 8.76
C HIS A 37 -5.88 -0.08 7.27
N ARG A 38 -6.85 0.39 6.48
CA ARG A 38 -6.68 0.63 5.04
C ARG A 38 -6.79 2.12 4.71
N ILE A 39 -5.83 2.63 3.95
CA ILE A 39 -5.81 4.02 3.45
C ILE A 39 -5.93 3.99 1.93
N ASP A 40 -6.95 4.65 1.39
CA ASP A 40 -6.99 4.96 -0.04
C ASP A 40 -5.99 6.08 -0.34
N THR A 41 -5.02 5.78 -1.19
CA THR A 41 -3.94 6.68 -1.60
C THR A 41 -4.24 7.37 -2.94
N THR A 42 -5.43 7.20 -3.50
CA THR A 42 -5.85 7.85 -4.74
C THR A 42 -5.69 9.37 -4.60
N ASN A 43 -4.91 9.98 -5.50
CA ASN A 43 -4.59 11.41 -5.53
C ASN A 43 -3.92 11.99 -4.26
N LEU A 44 -3.28 11.15 -3.44
CA LEU A 44 -2.47 11.60 -2.31
C LEU A 44 -0.98 11.61 -2.66
N ASN A 45 -0.27 12.64 -2.20
CA ASN A 45 1.20 12.62 -2.19
C ASN A 45 1.71 11.85 -0.96
N HIS A 46 3.02 11.56 -0.95
CA HIS A 46 3.65 10.78 0.11
C HIS A 46 3.49 11.42 1.50
N ASP A 47 3.55 12.75 1.61
CA ASP A 47 3.39 13.46 2.88
C ASP A 47 1.99 13.27 3.47
N LYS A 48 0.94 13.37 2.63
CA LYS A 48 -0.44 13.14 3.06
C LYS A 48 -0.72 11.69 3.44
N VAL A 49 -0.06 10.73 2.80
CA VAL A 49 -0.14 9.33 3.22
C VAL A 49 0.52 9.16 4.59
N ALA A 50 1.73 9.71 4.80
CA ALA A 50 2.44 9.62 6.06
C ALA A 50 1.65 10.28 7.22
N GLU A 51 1.11 11.48 7.01
CA GLU A 51 0.24 12.17 7.99
C GLU A 51 -0.95 11.30 8.41
N LYS A 52 -1.60 10.62 7.44
CA LYS A 52 -2.73 9.72 7.73
C LYS A 52 -2.32 8.52 8.56
N VAL A 53 -1.17 7.90 8.25
CA VAL A 53 -0.64 6.77 9.03
C VAL A 53 -0.35 7.19 10.46
N ILE A 54 0.36 8.30 10.66
CA ILE A 54 0.69 8.83 12.01
C ILE A 54 -0.60 9.08 12.81
N LYS A 55 -1.61 9.69 12.18
CA LYS A 55 -2.89 10.02 12.81
C LYS A 55 -3.69 8.79 13.26
N ILE A 56 -3.59 7.67 12.55
CA ILE A 56 -4.25 6.42 12.94
C ILE A 56 -3.67 5.94 14.28
N TYR A 57 -2.34 5.84 14.37
CA TYR A 57 -1.67 5.30 15.56
C TYR A 57 -1.58 6.30 16.73
N SER A 58 -1.56 7.61 16.48
CA SER A 58 -1.58 8.59 17.58
C SER A 58 -2.92 8.56 18.33
N LYS A 59 -4.04 8.42 17.59
CA LYS A 59 -5.38 8.29 18.19
C LYS A 59 -5.57 6.97 18.94
N GLU A 60 -4.88 5.92 18.54
CA GLU A 60 -4.89 4.65 19.27
C GLU A 60 -4.12 4.74 20.58
N ALA A 61 -2.96 5.41 20.59
CA ALA A 61 -2.22 5.67 21.83
C ALA A 61 -3.08 6.42 22.86
N ASP A 62 -3.86 7.41 22.42
CA ASP A 62 -4.77 8.18 23.28
C ASP A 62 -5.94 7.34 23.83
N ARG A 63 -6.32 6.25 23.16
CA ARG A 63 -7.42 5.36 23.57
C ARG A 63 -6.98 4.25 24.53
N VAL A 64 -5.72 3.84 24.48
CA VAL A 64 -5.16 2.79 25.35
C VAL A 64 -4.80 3.32 26.75
N GLN A 65 -4.60 4.64 26.89
CA GLN A 65 -4.24 5.28 28.17
C GLN A 65 -5.46 5.71 29.03
N LYS A 66 -6.70 5.44 28.59
CA LYS A 66 -7.94 5.73 29.31
C LYS A 66 -8.60 4.45 29.79
#